data_AF-A0A1J3ESV6-F1
#
_entry.id   AF-A0A1J3ESV6-F1
#
_cell.length_a   1.000
_cell.length_b   1.000
_cell.length_c   1.000
_cell.angle_alpha   90.00
_cell.angle_beta   90.00
_cell.angle_gamma   90.00
#
_symmetry.space_group_name_H-M   'P 1'
#
loop_
_entity.id
_entity.type
_entity.pdbx_description
1 polymer ?
#
loop_
_entity_poly.entity_id
_entity_poly.type
_entity_poly.pdbx_seq_one_letter_code
_entity_poly.pdbx_strand_id
1 'polypeptide(L)'
;ENVQVMTFGQPRVGNADFASYYSLLVPNTFRITHDHDIVPHLPPYYYLFPQKTYHHFPTEVWVKDLSFFNIFRFSMEKVCDNTGED
;
A
#
# COMPACT_ATOMS: atom_id res chain seq x y z
N GLU A 1 -12.96 -18.97 -8.20
CA GLU A 1 -11.50 -19.14 -8.07
C GLU A 1 -11.03 -18.49 -6.78
N ASN A 2 -9.94 -18.96 -6.18
CA ASN A 2 -9.32 -18.32 -5.02
C ASN A 2 -8.07 -17.57 -5.50
N VAL A 3 -8.26 -16.33 -5.95
CA VAL A 3 -7.19 -15.48 -6.49
C VAL A 3 -6.57 -14.70 -5.34
N GLN A 4 -5.24 -14.72 -5.25
CA GLN A 4 -4.47 -13.92 -4.31
C GLN A 4 -3.46 -13.09 -5.08
N VAL A 5 -3.30 -11.83 -4.69
CA VAL A 5 -2.33 -10.92 -5.27
C VAL A 5 -1.41 -10.38 -4.18
N MET A 6 -0.11 -10.37 -4.49
CA MET A 6 0.90 -9.77 -3.62
C MET A 6 1.82 -8.91 -4.48
N THR A 7 2.03 -7.67 -4.06
CA THR A 7 2.84 -6.69 -4.78
C THR A 7 3.88 -6.07 -3.86
N PHE A 8 5.02 -5.66 -4.39
CA PHE A 8 6.10 -5.01 -3.64
C PHE A 8 6.37 -3.64 -4.25
N GLY A 9 6.28 -2.57 -3.44
CA GLY A 9 6.54 -1.20 -3.91
C GLY A 9 5.53 -0.71 -4.96
N GLN A 10 4.29 -1.18 -4.92
CA GLN A 10 3.28 -0.87 -5.94
C GLN A 10 2.89 0.62 -5.91
N PRO A 11 2.94 1.34 -7.04
CA PRO A 11 2.38 2.69 -7.15
C PRO A 11 0.84 2.65 -7.12
N ARG A 12 0.19 3.82 -7.01
CA ARG A 12 -1.25 3.93 -7.25
C ARG A 12 -1.53 3.72 -8.74
N VAL A 13 -2.39 2.75 -9.06
CA VAL A 13 -2.61 2.30 -10.46
C VAL A 13 -3.96 2.70 -11.03
N GLY A 14 -4.88 3.20 -10.22
CA GLY A 14 -6.22 3.60 -10.68
C GLY A 14 -6.83 4.71 -9.83
N ASN A 15 -8.03 5.14 -10.18
CA ASN A 15 -8.83 6.09 -9.41
C ASN A 15 -9.61 5.39 -8.29
N ALA A 16 -10.42 6.16 -7.54
CA ALA A 16 -11.25 5.63 -6.44
C ALA A 16 -12.22 4.52 -6.89
N ASP A 17 -12.82 4.66 -8.09
CA ASP A 17 -13.75 3.66 -8.63
C ASP A 17 -13.03 2.33 -8.92
N PHE A 18 -11.85 2.41 -9.54
CA PHE A 18 -11.02 1.24 -9.79
C PHE A 18 -10.61 0.56 -8.49
N ALA A 19 -10.09 1.31 -7.51
CA ALA A 19 -9.67 0.77 -6.22
C ALA A 19 -10.82 0.05 -5.51
N SER A 20 -12.00 0.67 -5.46
CA SER A 20 -13.20 0.09 -4.86
C SER A 20 -13.66 -1.18 -5.56
N TYR A 21 -13.70 -1.17 -6.90
CA TYR A 21 -14.11 -2.32 -7.69
C TYR A 21 -13.11 -3.49 -7.60
N TYR A 22 -11.81 -3.18 -7.62
CA TYR A 22 -10.75 -4.16 -7.47
C TYR A 22 -10.83 -4.87 -6.12
N SER A 23 -11.05 -4.14 -5.01
CA SER A 23 -11.19 -4.74 -3.67
C SER A 23 -12.37 -5.70 -3.54
N LEU A 24 -13.44 -5.50 -4.31
CA LEU A 24 -14.58 -6.42 -4.34
C LEU A 24 -14.26 -7.71 -5.11
N LEU A 25 -13.48 -7.61 -6.19
CA LEU A 25 -13.16 -8.75 -7.04
C LEU A 25 -11.98 -9.58 -6.52
N VAL A 26 -10.97 -8.93 -5.94
CA VAL A 26 -9.73 -9.56 -5.48
C VAL A 26 -9.44 -9.16 -4.02
N PRO A 27 -10.29 -9.57 -3.07
CA PRO A 27 -10.17 -9.15 -1.66
C PRO A 27 -8.91 -9.67 -0.97
N ASN A 28 -8.32 -10.76 -1.47
CA ASN A 28 -7.07 -11.32 -0.96
C ASN A 28 -5.86 -10.64 -1.61
N THR A 29 -5.77 -9.32 -1.50
CA THR A 29 -4.65 -8.54 -2.05
C THR A 29 -3.81 -7.93 -0.92
N PHE A 30 -2.49 -8.11 -1.01
CA PHE A 30 -1.53 -7.58 -0.05
C PHE A 30 -0.49 -6.71 -0.76
N ARG A 31 -0.43 -5.43 -0.38
CA ARG A 31 0.51 -4.46 -0.92
C ARG A 31 1.65 -4.26 0.07
N ILE A 32 2.78 -4.87 -0.19
CA ILE A 32 3.98 -4.78 0.64
C ILE A 32 4.73 -3.50 0.29
N THR A 33 4.94 -2.63 1.28
CA THR A 33 5.65 -1.36 1.14
C THR A 33 6.81 -1.29 2.12
N HIS A 34 7.79 -0.43 1.83
CA HIS A 34 8.94 -0.21 2.70
C HIS A 34 9.08 1.28 3.04
N ASP A 35 9.46 1.60 4.27
CA ASP A 35 9.54 2.96 4.83
C ASP A 35 10.29 3.98 3.94
N HIS A 36 11.33 3.51 3.23
CA HIS A 36 12.16 4.37 2.38
C HIS A 36 11.88 4.24 0.88
N ASP A 37 10.78 3.57 0.50
CA ASP A 37 10.37 3.46 -0.91
C ASP A 37 9.41 4.59 -1.29
N ILE A 38 9.80 5.38 -2.29
CA ILE A 38 8.98 6.48 -2.81
C ILE A 38 7.88 5.99 -3.76
N VAL A 39 8.02 4.82 -4.38
CA VAL A 39 7.13 4.37 -5.47
C VAL A 39 5.67 4.22 -5.01
N PRO A 40 5.36 3.67 -3.81
CA PRO A 40 3.99 3.64 -3.30
C PRO A 40 3.33 5.02 -3.17
N HIS A 41 4.10 6.09 -3.11
CA HIS A 41 3.58 7.46 -3.00
C HIS A 41 3.23 8.08 -4.37
N LEU A 42 3.42 7.36 -5.47
CA LEU A 42 3.21 7.85 -6.84
C LEU A 42 2.05 7.14 -7.55
N PRO A 43 1.27 7.85 -8.39
CA PRO A 43 1.15 9.30 -8.47
C PRO A 43 0.74 9.91 -7.11
N PRO A 44 1.08 11.19 -6.84
CA PRO A 44 0.78 11.83 -5.56
C PRO A 44 -0.71 11.83 -5.23
N TYR A 45 -1.04 11.66 -3.95
CA TYR A 45 -2.39 11.85 -3.45
C TYR A 45 -2.68 13.33 -3.20
N TYR A 46 -3.69 13.89 -3.87
CA TYR A 46 -4.07 15.29 -3.70
C TYR A 46 -5.27 15.43 -2.75
N TYR A 47 -5.01 15.79 -1.48
CA TYR A 47 -6.06 15.99 -0.46
C TYR A 47 -7.11 17.06 -0.80
N LEU A 48 -6.76 18.05 -1.64
CA LEU A 48 -7.71 19.08 -2.08
C LEU A 48 -8.70 18.56 -3.14
N PHE A 49 -8.35 17.47 -3.84
CA PHE A 49 -9.15 16.89 -4.92
C PHE A 49 -9.18 15.35 -4.80
N PRO A 50 -9.68 14.80 -3.68
CA PRO A 50 -9.59 13.36 -3.39
C PRO A 50 -10.33 12.52 -4.42
N GLN A 51 -11.34 13.07 -5.10
CA GLN A 51 -12.10 12.35 -6.13
C GLN A 51 -11.41 12.33 -7.50
N LYS A 52 -10.37 13.16 -7.70
CA LYS A 52 -9.62 13.28 -8.97
C LYS A 52 -8.18 12.79 -8.85
N THR A 53 -7.83 12.16 -7.74
CA THR A 53 -6.51 11.58 -7.53
C THR A 53 -6.53 10.07 -7.78
N TYR A 54 -5.35 9.48 -7.89
CA TYR A 54 -5.18 8.04 -7.87
C TYR A 54 -5.35 7.52 -6.45
N HIS A 55 -5.83 6.28 -6.34
CA HIS A 55 -6.06 5.57 -5.09
C HIS A 55 -5.43 4.18 -5.11
N HIS A 56 -4.98 3.76 -3.94
CA HIS A 56 -4.63 2.39 -3.59
C HIS A 56 -5.88 1.63 -3.15
N PHE A 57 -5.83 0.32 -3.31
CA PHE A 57 -6.78 -0.62 -2.70
C PHE A 57 -6.14 -1.27 -1.46
N PRO A 58 -6.92 -1.68 -0.45
CA PRO A 58 -6.45 -2.49 0.68
C PRO A 58 -5.96 -3.88 0.25
N THR A 59 -5.14 -4.58 1.03
CA THR A 59 -4.58 -4.22 2.36
C THR A 59 -3.09 -3.88 2.24
N GLU A 60 -2.62 -2.85 2.95
CA GLU A 60 -1.19 -2.50 3.02
C GLU A 60 -0.47 -3.24 4.16
N VAL A 61 0.73 -3.74 3.86
CA VAL A 61 1.69 -4.25 4.85
C VAL A 61 2.96 -3.41 4.75
N TRP A 62 3.14 -2.55 5.74
CA TRP A 62 4.27 -1.63 5.81
C TRP A 62 5.43 -2.24 6.59
N VAL A 63 6.58 -2.35 5.93
CA VAL A 63 7.82 -2.91 6.46
C VAL A 63 8.80 -1.79 6.82
N LYS A 64 9.29 -1.81 8.06
CA LYS A 64 10.25 -0.83 8.56
C LYS A 64 11.48 -1.52 9.14
N ASP A 65 12.62 -1.25 8.54
CA ASP A 65 13.91 -1.62 9.12
C ASP A 65 14.31 -0.68 10.24
N LEU A 66 14.60 -1.26 11.41
CA LEU A 66 15.08 -0.56 12.59
C LEU A 66 16.52 -0.99 12.88
N SER A 67 17.37 0.02 13.13
CA SER A 67 18.78 -0.17 13.48
C SER A 67 19.04 0.42 14.86
N PHE A 68 19.45 -0.43 15.81
CA PHE A 68 19.87 -0.01 17.15
C PHE A 68 21.39 -0.14 17.26
N PHE A 69 22.04 0.98 17.64
CA PHE A 69 23.49 1.09 17.83
C PHE A 69 24.34 0.64 16.62
N ASN A 70 23.78 0.59 15.40
CA ASN A 70 24.42 0.02 14.20
C ASN A 70 24.86 -1.45 14.33
N ILE A 71 24.40 -2.15 15.38
CA ILE A 71 24.79 -3.53 15.70
C ILE A 71 23.59 -4.47 15.61
N PHE A 72 22.38 -3.99 15.92
CA PHE A 72 21.15 -4.76 15.82
C PHE A 72 20.28 -4.21 14.70
N ARG A 73 20.10 -5.00 13.63
CA ARG A 73 19.11 -4.75 12.59
C ARG A 73 17.95 -5.70 12.77
N PHE A 74 16.74 -5.17 12.84
CA PHE A 74 15.52 -5.97 12.80
C PHE A 74 14.47 -5.27 11.96
N SER A 75 13.58 -6.05 11.36
CA SER A 75 12.46 -5.54 10.57
C SER A 75 11.18 -5.65 11.39
N MET A 76 10.36 -4.61 11.37
CA MET A 76 9.01 -4.61 11.94
C MET A 76 8.00 -4.50 10.81
N GLU A 77 6.89 -5.22 10.96
CA GLU A 77 5.76 -5.21 10.02
C GLU A 77 4.54 -4.59 10.70
N LYS A 78 3.88 -3.68 10.01
CA LYS A 78 2.59 -3.10 10.41
C LYS A 78 1.58 -3.38 9.30
N VAL A 79 0.54 -4.13 9.62
CA VAL A 79 -0.63 -4.25 8.75
C VAL A 79 -1.49 -3.01 8.98
N CYS A 80 -1.66 -2.21 7.92
CA CYS A 80 -2.47 -1.00 7.97
C CYS A 80 -3.97 -1.32 7.86
N ASP A 81 -4.82 -0.31 7.95
CA ASP A 81 -6.25 -0.56 7.98
C ASP A 81 -6.78 -0.92 6.58
N ASN A 82 -8.04 -1.32 6.49
CA ASN A 82 -8.62 -1.77 5.23
C ASN A 82 -9.14 -0.60 4.36
N THR A 83 -8.64 0.63 4.56
CA THR A 83 -9.05 1.79 3.75
C THR A 83 -8.22 1.95 2.48
N GLY A 84 -6.97 1.48 2.49
CA GLY A 84 -6.06 1.49 1.34
C GLY A 84 -5.20 2.75 1.19
N GLU A 85 -5.51 3.86 1.87
CA GLU A 85 -4.74 5.13 1.84
C GLU A 85 -4.12 5.44 3.22
N ASP A 86 -3.36 4.48 3.74
CA ASP A 86 -2.60 4.60 4.99
C ASP A 86 -1.19 5.18 4.84
#